data_AF-A0A8J4Q3H6-F1
#
_entry.id   AF-A0A8J4Q3H6-F1
#
_cell.length_a   1.000
_cell.length_b   1.000
_cell.length_c   1.000
_cell.angle_alpha   90.00
_cell.angle_beta   90.00
_cell.angle_gamma   90.00
#
_symmetry.space_group_name_H-M   'P 1'
#
loop_
_entity.id
_entity.type
_entity.pdbx_description
1 polymer ?
#
loop_
_entity_poly.entity_id
_entity_poly.type
_entity_poly.pdbx_seq_one_letter_code
_entity_poly.pdbx_strand_id
1 'polypeptide(L)'
;MANLNIKPFLVANKATLCLVFVFIIFSLNYLVFQSSISKAMSTTTHPSIKLQRSANISINTYGYVLHREANSVTKSTILNRNCTHIDAVYTWVNGSDPTILDKLKKAGYDINEDKERYREIGALKYSLRSVYQNAPWIKNIWILTDSQIPDFFDVQKDVPNIKFIFHESFFENRTHLPTFNSLSIESNFYNLPEEVSNCFLYFNDDVFLKSPVQPIDFFDANYNQVIFESDSIIGLYVYRLFNELDPYFQSMVLSGQLLDKIWSSVEDERERVQSDHGVQVFNRKMLLQMQFEIGQELAEASSHKKRETSDPQLAFIYNQFVKRYDINYRVKKNFSYYGAITTNATELNSTLDGVHKTSSKVVCLNDRLNSNDTLLYNQIVHQLVEFYDHILPHPAPWEKKY
;
A
#
# COMPACT_ATOMS: atom_id res chain seq x y z
N MET A 1 -67.21 49.58 3.93
CA MET A 1 -66.61 49.62 5.28
C MET A 1 -66.14 48.21 5.63
N ALA A 2 -64.84 48.05 5.89
CA ALA A 2 -64.12 46.95 6.59
C ALA A 2 -64.49 45.47 6.28
N ASN A 3 -63.59 44.51 6.00
CA ASN A 3 -62.16 44.39 6.25
C ASN A 3 -61.55 43.37 5.25
N LEU A 4 -60.33 43.65 4.78
CA LEU A 4 -59.43 42.65 4.19
C LEU A 4 -59.00 41.65 5.27
N ASN A 5 -58.91 40.36 4.92
CA ASN A 5 -57.97 39.46 5.57
C ASN A 5 -57.40 38.45 4.57
N ILE A 6 -56.07 38.41 4.54
CA ILE A 6 -55.20 37.67 3.62
C ILE A 6 -54.96 36.26 4.18
N LYS A 7 -55.02 35.21 3.34
CA LYS A 7 -54.19 34.00 3.49
C LYS A 7 -53.81 33.43 2.10
N PRO A 8 -52.51 33.25 1.81
CA PRO A 8 -52.05 32.65 0.56
C PRO A 8 -51.93 31.13 0.68
N PHE A 9 -52.27 30.42 -0.41
CA PHE A 9 -51.87 29.05 -0.66
C PHE A 9 -50.42 29.05 -1.16
N LEU A 10 -49.50 28.47 -0.40
CA LEU A 10 -48.14 28.17 -0.83
C LEU A 10 -47.78 26.79 -0.29
N VAL A 11 -47.97 25.77 -1.12
CA VAL A 11 -47.37 24.45 -0.92
C VAL A 11 -46.11 24.44 -1.79
N ALA A 12 -44.96 24.73 -1.17
CA ALA A 12 -43.65 24.54 -1.78
C ALA A 12 -43.00 23.28 -1.19
N ASN A 13 -42.57 22.40 -2.09
CA ASN A 13 -42.02 21.08 -1.79
C ASN A 13 -40.61 21.21 -1.14
N LYS A 14 -40.32 20.44 -0.09
CA LYS A 14 -39.06 20.53 0.71
C LYS A 14 -37.78 20.32 -0.12
N ALA A 15 -37.87 19.72 -1.32
CA ALA A 15 -36.74 19.54 -2.22
C ALA A 15 -36.23 20.85 -2.86
N THR A 16 -37.10 21.84 -3.06
CA THR A 16 -36.75 23.08 -3.79
C THR A 16 -36.02 24.09 -2.90
N LEU A 17 -36.27 24.10 -1.57
CA LEU A 17 -35.54 24.98 -0.64
C LEU A 17 -34.09 24.51 -0.37
N CYS A 18 -33.82 23.21 -0.46
CA CYS A 18 -32.47 22.67 -0.22
C CYS A 18 -31.51 23.00 -1.38
N LEU A 19 -31.98 22.94 -2.62
CA LEU A 19 -31.18 23.28 -3.81
C LEU A 19 -30.80 24.77 -3.86
N VAL A 20 -31.69 25.67 -3.42
CA VAL A 20 -31.41 27.11 -3.38
C VAL A 20 -30.38 27.45 -2.29
N PHE A 21 -30.40 26.77 -1.14
CA PHE A 21 -29.42 26.97 -0.07
C PHE A 21 -28.01 26.48 -0.44
N VAL A 22 -27.89 25.36 -1.14
CA VAL A 22 -26.59 24.83 -1.60
C VAL A 22 -25.97 25.74 -2.67
N PHE A 23 -26.77 26.30 -3.58
CA PHE A 23 -26.27 27.24 -4.60
C PHE A 23 -25.80 28.59 -4.02
N ILE A 24 -26.45 29.09 -2.96
CA ILE A 24 -26.05 30.34 -2.29
C ILE A 24 -24.73 30.16 -1.52
N ILE A 25 -24.51 29.00 -0.87
CA ILE A 25 -23.26 28.72 -0.13
C ILE A 25 -22.07 28.53 -1.09
N PHE A 26 -22.28 27.89 -2.25
CA PHE A 26 -21.21 27.75 -3.26
C PHE A 26 -20.83 29.09 -3.92
N SER A 27 -21.80 29.96 -4.18
CA SER A 27 -21.55 31.26 -4.80
C SER A 27 -20.90 32.27 -3.83
N LEU A 28 -21.21 32.23 -2.54
CA LEU A 28 -20.53 33.03 -1.50
C LEU A 28 -19.08 32.59 -1.28
N ASN A 29 -18.78 31.27 -1.27
CA ASN A 29 -17.41 30.78 -1.14
C ASN A 29 -16.53 31.12 -2.37
N TYR A 30 -17.11 31.11 -3.58
CA TYR A 30 -16.39 31.47 -4.80
C TYR A 30 -16.02 32.97 -4.87
N LEU A 31 -16.91 33.85 -4.37
CA LEU A 31 -16.65 35.31 -4.30
C LEU A 31 -15.61 35.68 -3.23
N VAL A 32 -15.61 35.00 -2.08
CA VAL A 32 -14.57 35.18 -1.04
C VAL A 32 -13.19 34.71 -1.54
N PHE A 33 -13.16 33.60 -2.30
CA PHE A 33 -11.94 33.07 -2.92
C PHE A 33 -11.36 34.02 -3.99
N GLN A 34 -12.20 34.59 -4.87
CA GLN A 34 -11.78 35.57 -5.89
C GLN A 34 -11.24 36.88 -5.27
N SER A 35 -11.83 37.38 -4.17
CA SER A 35 -11.35 38.60 -3.51
C SER A 35 -9.97 38.42 -2.85
N SER A 36 -9.67 37.20 -2.42
CA SER A 36 -8.38 36.83 -1.80
C SER A 36 -7.26 36.71 -2.85
N ILE A 37 -7.59 36.27 -4.06
CA ILE A 37 -6.67 36.18 -5.21
C ILE A 37 -6.25 37.58 -5.71
N SER A 38 -7.19 38.52 -5.81
CA SER A 38 -6.90 39.89 -6.28
C SER A 38 -5.95 40.65 -5.33
N LYS A 39 -6.08 40.40 -4.02
CA LYS A 39 -5.19 41.00 -3.01
C LYS A 39 -3.77 40.40 -3.04
N ALA A 40 -3.66 39.07 -3.21
CA ALA A 40 -2.38 38.37 -3.28
C ALA A 40 -1.58 38.68 -4.56
N MET A 41 -2.25 38.95 -5.69
CA MET A 41 -1.58 39.31 -6.96
C MET A 41 -1.00 40.74 -7.00
N SER A 42 -1.39 41.62 -6.09
CA SER A 42 -0.89 43.01 -6.04
C SER A 42 0.42 43.19 -5.26
N THR A 43 0.84 42.18 -4.48
CA THR A 43 2.00 42.28 -3.59
C THR A 43 2.74 40.97 -3.53
N THR A 44 3.71 40.75 -4.43
CA THR A 44 4.98 40.07 -4.10
C THR A 44 5.93 40.13 -5.29
N THR A 45 7.02 40.86 -5.10
CA THR A 45 8.21 40.85 -5.96
C THR A 45 8.97 39.53 -5.76
N HIS A 46 9.39 38.91 -6.86
CA HIS A 46 10.12 37.64 -6.89
C HIS A 46 11.54 37.75 -6.29
N PRO A 47 11.94 36.89 -5.34
CA PRO A 47 13.34 36.58 -5.10
C PRO A 47 13.74 35.34 -5.91
N SER A 48 14.78 35.48 -6.73
CA SER A 48 15.42 34.37 -7.44
C SER A 48 16.22 33.53 -6.44
N ILE A 49 15.81 32.28 -6.22
CA ILE A 49 16.57 31.34 -5.39
C ILE A 49 17.69 30.74 -6.24
N LYS A 50 18.95 31.10 -5.94
CA LYS A 50 20.14 30.43 -6.47
C LYS A 50 20.29 29.07 -5.79
N LEU A 51 20.23 28.00 -6.57
CA LEU A 51 20.64 26.65 -6.16
C LEU A 51 22.13 26.64 -5.81
N GLN A 52 22.45 26.35 -4.55
CA GLN A 52 23.81 26.18 -4.06
C GLN A 52 24.38 24.85 -4.56
N ARG A 53 25.32 24.90 -5.51
CA ARG A 53 26.22 23.78 -5.81
C ARG A 53 27.26 23.69 -4.69
N SER A 54 27.33 22.55 -4.00
CA SER A 54 28.53 21.70 -3.85
C SER A 54 28.53 20.91 -2.54
N ALA A 55 28.66 19.59 -2.68
CA ALA A 55 29.63 18.79 -1.94
C ALA A 55 30.00 17.60 -2.84
N ASN A 56 31.25 17.55 -3.28
CA ASN A 56 31.79 16.43 -4.02
C ASN A 56 31.85 15.22 -3.09
N ILE A 57 30.92 14.27 -3.24
CA ILE A 57 31.02 12.96 -2.61
C ILE A 57 31.84 12.08 -3.55
N SER A 58 33.05 11.73 -3.12
CA SER A 58 33.86 10.70 -3.73
C SER A 58 33.12 9.36 -3.63
N ILE A 59 32.68 8.84 -4.78
CA ILE A 59 32.06 7.51 -4.89
C ILE A 59 33.18 6.49 -4.60
N ASN A 60 33.19 5.98 -3.37
CA ASN A 60 34.00 4.82 -3.00
C ASN A 60 33.25 3.58 -3.50
N THR A 61 33.64 3.09 -4.67
CA THR A 61 33.26 1.78 -5.20
C THR A 61 33.95 0.68 -4.38
N TYR A 62 33.48 0.43 -3.17
CA TYR A 62 33.72 -0.85 -2.50
C TYR A 62 32.68 -1.86 -2.96
N GLY A 63 33.19 -2.96 -3.53
CA GLY A 63 32.46 -3.88 -4.38
C GLY A 63 31.32 -4.62 -3.68
N TYR A 64 30.14 -4.52 -4.28
CA TYR A 64 29.12 -5.55 -4.23
C TYR A 64 29.50 -6.62 -5.24
N VAL A 65 30.13 -7.69 -4.76
CA VAL A 65 30.41 -8.87 -5.57
C VAL A 65 29.11 -9.66 -5.73
N LEU A 66 28.44 -9.48 -6.86
CA LEU A 66 27.64 -10.55 -7.46
C LEU A 66 28.30 -10.99 -8.77
N HIS A 67 29.23 -11.93 -8.62
CA HIS A 67 29.52 -12.91 -9.67
C HIS A 67 28.41 -13.96 -9.67
N ARG A 68 27.39 -13.76 -10.50
CA ARG A 68 26.72 -14.83 -11.26
C ARG A 68 26.15 -14.20 -12.52
N GLU A 69 26.93 -14.31 -13.59
CA GLU A 69 26.52 -14.09 -14.99
C GLU A 69 25.51 -12.97 -15.22
N ALA A 70 25.94 -11.73 -15.07
CA ALA A 70 25.32 -10.60 -15.76
C ALA A 70 25.60 -10.71 -17.28
N ASN A 71 25.12 -11.79 -17.91
CA ASN A 71 24.77 -11.73 -19.31
C ASN A 71 23.72 -10.62 -19.41
N SER A 72 23.96 -9.65 -20.28
CA SER A 72 23.10 -8.49 -20.47
C SER A 72 21.62 -8.91 -20.41
N VAL A 73 20.92 -8.49 -19.36
CA VAL A 73 19.47 -8.62 -19.28
C VAL A 73 18.93 -7.67 -20.34
N THR A 74 18.83 -8.16 -21.57
CA THR A 74 18.21 -7.45 -22.68
C THR A 74 16.73 -7.26 -22.36
N LYS A 75 16.08 -6.25 -22.95
CA LYS A 75 14.61 -6.11 -22.90
C LYS A 75 13.89 -7.44 -23.25
N SER A 76 14.46 -8.26 -24.13
CA SER A 76 13.94 -9.59 -24.47
C SER A 76 14.00 -10.63 -23.34
N THR A 77 14.95 -10.52 -22.40
CA THR A 77 15.11 -11.43 -21.26
C THR A 77 14.09 -11.16 -20.16
N ILE A 78 13.69 -9.89 -19.97
CA ILE A 78 12.60 -9.47 -19.06
C ILE A 78 11.24 -9.97 -19.55
N LEU A 79 11.03 -9.98 -20.88
CA LEU A 79 9.76 -10.39 -21.48
C LEU A 79 9.46 -11.89 -21.32
N ASN A 80 10.47 -12.75 -21.19
CA ASN A 80 10.23 -14.16 -20.84
C ASN A 80 10.13 -14.32 -19.32
N ARG A 81 8.93 -14.14 -18.78
CA ARG A 81 8.67 -14.09 -17.32
C ARG A 81 8.93 -15.39 -16.59
N ASN A 82 8.97 -16.52 -17.30
CA ASN A 82 9.11 -17.87 -16.73
C ASN A 82 8.11 -18.14 -15.59
N CYS A 83 6.83 -17.82 -15.81
CA CYS A 83 5.78 -18.06 -14.84
C CYS A 83 5.08 -19.38 -15.14
N THR A 84 5.30 -20.38 -14.27
CA THR A 84 4.65 -21.70 -14.37
C THR A 84 3.38 -21.79 -13.55
N HIS A 85 3.22 -20.89 -12.58
CA HIS A 85 2.07 -20.74 -11.69
C HIS A 85 2.14 -19.37 -11.01
N ILE A 86 1.10 -19.00 -10.27
CA ILE A 86 1.07 -17.77 -9.48
C ILE A 86 0.94 -18.16 -8.00
N ASP A 87 1.78 -17.52 -7.18
CA ASP A 87 1.72 -17.64 -5.72
C ASP A 87 1.16 -16.36 -5.09
N ALA A 88 0.72 -16.45 -3.84
CA ALA A 88 0.48 -15.29 -2.98
C ALA A 88 1.63 -15.16 -1.97
N VAL A 89 2.11 -13.94 -1.75
CA VAL A 89 3.14 -13.61 -0.77
C VAL A 89 2.54 -12.59 0.20
N TYR A 90 2.72 -12.84 1.49
CA TYR A 90 2.22 -12.04 2.59
C TYR A 90 3.37 -11.53 3.44
N THR A 91 3.33 -10.28 3.88
CA THR A 91 4.14 -9.82 5.01
C THR A 91 3.27 -9.76 6.24
N TRP A 92 3.78 -10.26 7.37
CA TRP A 92 3.05 -10.24 8.62
C TRP A 92 3.95 -10.33 9.84
N VAL A 93 3.58 -9.59 10.89
CA VAL A 93 4.19 -9.66 12.22
C VAL A 93 3.10 -9.50 13.26
N ASN A 94 3.23 -10.21 14.39
CA ASN A 94 2.41 -9.98 15.57
C ASN A 94 3.24 -9.23 16.62
N GLY A 95 3.12 -7.91 16.67
CA GLY A 95 3.78 -7.06 17.66
C GLY A 95 3.16 -7.12 19.05
N SER A 96 2.09 -7.90 19.26
CA SER A 96 1.58 -8.20 20.61
C SER A 96 2.27 -9.41 21.25
N ASP A 97 3.09 -10.15 20.49
CA ASP A 97 3.91 -11.26 20.99
C ASP A 97 5.01 -10.74 21.95
N PRO A 98 5.12 -11.25 23.19
CA PRO A 98 6.15 -10.85 24.14
C PRO A 98 7.58 -10.93 23.60
N THR A 99 7.86 -11.93 22.75
CA THR A 99 9.18 -12.12 22.12
C THR A 99 9.48 -10.99 21.13
N ILE A 100 8.47 -10.58 20.37
CA ILE A 100 8.60 -9.47 19.43
C ILE A 100 8.70 -8.13 20.15
N LEU A 101 7.94 -7.94 21.24
CA LEU A 101 8.05 -6.74 22.07
C LEU A 101 9.48 -6.56 22.63
N ASP A 102 10.16 -7.64 23.00
CA ASP A 102 11.57 -7.58 23.40
C ASP A 102 12.50 -7.22 22.23
N LYS A 103 12.29 -7.80 21.05
CA LYS A 103 13.04 -7.44 19.83
C LYS A 103 12.83 -5.97 19.43
N LEU A 104 11.60 -5.47 19.48
CA LEU A 104 11.23 -4.07 19.23
C LEU A 104 11.96 -3.14 20.20
N LYS A 105 11.94 -3.44 21.50
CA LYS A 105 12.70 -2.64 22.49
C LYS A 105 14.19 -2.62 22.19
N LYS A 106 14.79 -3.77 21.91
CA LYS A 106 16.22 -3.89 21.59
C LYS A 106 16.60 -3.16 20.30
N ALA A 107 15.69 -3.07 19.35
CA ALA A 107 15.87 -2.36 18.09
C ALA A 107 15.55 -0.85 18.18
N GLY A 108 15.25 -0.32 19.37
CA GLY A 108 15.05 1.12 19.60
C GLY A 108 13.64 1.63 19.27
N TYR A 109 12.64 0.74 19.22
CA TYR A 109 11.25 1.15 19.07
C TYR A 109 10.65 1.58 20.41
N ASP A 110 9.80 2.62 20.37
CA ASP A 110 9.04 3.00 21.56
C ASP A 110 7.75 2.19 21.56
N ILE A 111 7.69 1.17 22.41
CA ILE A 111 6.55 0.27 22.47
C ILE A 111 5.22 0.95 22.84
N ASN A 112 5.25 2.15 23.43
CA ASN A 112 4.04 2.89 23.79
C ASN A 112 3.54 3.72 22.61
N GLU A 113 4.45 4.36 21.87
CA GLU A 113 4.11 5.15 20.68
C GLU A 113 3.81 4.24 19.46
N ASP A 114 4.56 3.14 19.31
CA ASP A 114 4.48 2.23 18.17
C ASP A 114 3.50 1.07 18.39
N LYS A 115 2.81 0.99 19.55
CA LYS A 115 1.88 -0.10 19.90
C LYS A 115 0.83 -0.35 18.83
N GLU A 116 0.28 0.74 18.30
CA GLU A 116 -0.82 0.71 17.33
C GLU A 116 -0.35 0.25 15.95
N ARG A 117 0.93 0.47 15.64
CA ARG A 117 1.53 0.15 14.35
C ARG A 117 1.76 -1.34 14.15
N TYR A 118 1.97 -2.08 15.23
CA TYR A 118 2.39 -3.49 15.19
C TYR A 118 1.41 -4.44 15.88
N ARG A 119 0.28 -3.96 16.41
CA ARG A 119 -0.71 -4.83 17.04
C ARG A 119 -1.37 -5.75 16.02
N GLU A 120 -1.78 -6.92 16.50
CA GLU A 120 -2.57 -7.88 15.73
C GLU A 120 -4.05 -7.68 16.03
N ILE A 121 -4.89 -7.52 14.99
CA ILE A 121 -6.35 -7.33 15.12
C ILE A 121 -7.18 -8.45 14.46
N GLY A 122 -6.54 -9.52 14.00
CA GLY A 122 -7.14 -10.69 13.34
C GLY A 122 -7.17 -10.61 11.82
N ALA A 123 -6.57 -9.59 11.19
CA ALA A 123 -6.71 -9.30 9.77
C ALA A 123 -6.13 -10.41 8.87
N LEU A 124 -4.93 -10.90 9.19
CA LEU A 124 -4.25 -11.94 8.40
C LEU A 124 -5.13 -13.18 8.21
N LYS A 125 -5.82 -13.64 9.27
CA LYS A 125 -6.69 -14.83 9.24
C LYS A 125 -7.71 -14.72 8.11
N TYR A 126 -8.40 -13.59 8.05
CA TYR A 126 -9.46 -13.34 7.09
C TYR A 126 -8.92 -13.03 5.69
N SER A 127 -7.77 -12.36 5.59
CA SER A 127 -7.09 -12.19 4.32
C SER A 127 -6.73 -13.54 3.67
N LEU A 128 -6.11 -14.45 4.42
CA LEU A 128 -5.76 -15.79 3.95
C LEU A 128 -7.01 -16.60 3.56
N ARG A 129 -8.06 -16.54 4.38
CA ARG A 129 -9.37 -17.16 4.10
C ARG A 129 -9.97 -16.63 2.79
N SER A 130 -9.83 -15.33 2.53
CA SER A 130 -10.30 -14.69 1.31
C SER A 130 -9.58 -15.20 0.06
N VAL A 131 -8.27 -15.43 0.12
CA VAL A 131 -7.50 -16.01 -1.00
C VAL A 131 -7.94 -17.44 -1.28
N TYR A 132 -8.10 -18.25 -0.24
CA TYR A 132 -8.59 -19.62 -0.38
C TYR A 132 -9.97 -19.68 -1.08
N GLN A 133 -10.88 -18.79 -0.70
CA GLN A 133 -12.24 -18.76 -1.24
C GLN A 133 -12.31 -18.14 -2.64
N ASN A 134 -11.62 -17.03 -2.87
CA ASN A 134 -11.83 -16.17 -4.05
C ASN A 134 -10.74 -16.29 -5.11
N ALA A 135 -9.62 -16.96 -4.82
CA ALA A 135 -8.52 -17.20 -5.77
C ALA A 135 -7.99 -18.65 -5.69
N PRO A 136 -8.84 -19.69 -5.90
CA PRO A 136 -8.45 -21.10 -5.73
C PRO A 136 -7.39 -21.60 -6.74
N TRP A 137 -7.02 -20.75 -7.71
CA TRP A 137 -5.95 -20.99 -8.69
C TRP A 137 -4.56 -20.60 -8.18
N ILE A 138 -4.45 -19.89 -7.05
CA ILE A 138 -3.17 -19.62 -6.38
C ILE A 138 -2.59 -20.96 -5.93
N LYS A 139 -1.34 -21.24 -6.32
CA LYS A 139 -0.72 -22.54 -6.03
C LYS A 139 -0.21 -22.60 -4.59
N ASN A 140 0.63 -21.65 -4.19
CA ASN A 140 1.12 -21.55 -2.82
C ASN A 140 0.82 -20.18 -2.21
N ILE A 141 0.66 -20.15 -0.90
CA ILE A 141 0.63 -18.96 -0.07
C ILE A 141 1.90 -18.97 0.78
N TRP A 142 2.72 -17.94 0.64
CA TRP A 142 3.96 -17.75 1.40
C TRP A 142 3.77 -16.61 2.39
N ILE A 143 4.01 -16.87 3.67
CA ILE A 143 3.86 -15.87 4.73
C ILE A 143 5.27 -15.54 5.25
N LEU A 144 5.69 -14.31 4.99
CA LEU A 144 6.97 -13.76 5.44
C LEU A 144 6.81 -13.23 6.87
N THR A 145 7.54 -13.82 7.81
CA THR A 145 7.42 -13.48 9.24
C THR A 145 8.78 -13.38 9.94
N ASP A 146 8.80 -12.77 11.12
CA ASP A 146 9.97 -12.76 12.02
C ASP A 146 10.00 -14.02 12.92
N SER A 147 10.00 -15.21 12.29
CA SER A 147 9.96 -16.51 12.97
C SER A 147 8.69 -16.77 13.80
N GLN A 148 7.57 -16.17 13.37
CA GLN A 148 6.26 -16.33 14.02
C GLN A 148 5.34 -17.22 13.20
N ILE A 149 4.47 -17.96 13.90
CA ILE A 149 3.33 -18.67 13.33
C ILE A 149 2.06 -18.10 14.00
N PRO A 150 1.05 -17.65 13.24
CA PRO A 150 -0.17 -17.09 13.82
C PRO A 150 -0.94 -18.08 14.70
N ASP A 151 -1.51 -17.61 15.81
CA ASP A 151 -2.18 -18.47 16.78
C ASP A 151 -3.42 -19.19 16.23
N PHE A 152 -4.06 -18.69 15.18
CA PHE A 152 -5.19 -19.35 14.52
C PHE A 152 -4.75 -20.51 13.60
N PHE A 153 -3.46 -20.61 13.28
CA PHE A 153 -2.92 -21.62 12.37
C PHE A 153 -2.73 -22.96 13.08
N ASP A 154 -3.31 -24.01 12.52
CA ASP A 154 -3.22 -25.37 13.04
C ASP A 154 -2.02 -26.10 12.43
N VAL A 155 -0.90 -26.08 13.15
CA VAL A 155 0.36 -26.73 12.74
C VAL A 155 0.29 -28.26 12.65
N GLN A 156 -0.78 -28.89 13.17
CA GLN A 156 -0.96 -30.33 13.08
C GLN A 156 -1.62 -30.75 11.77
N LYS A 157 -2.21 -29.81 11.02
CA LYS A 157 -2.82 -30.08 9.73
C LYS A 157 -1.78 -30.01 8.62
N ASP A 158 -1.78 -31.03 7.78
CA ASP A 158 -0.99 -31.02 6.55
C ASP A 158 -1.70 -30.15 5.51
N VAL A 159 -1.18 -28.93 5.33
CA VAL A 159 -1.62 -27.99 4.31
C VAL A 159 -0.40 -27.57 3.47
N PRO A 160 0.00 -28.38 2.48
CA PRO A 160 1.28 -28.20 1.78
C PRO A 160 1.35 -26.91 0.96
N ASN A 161 0.22 -26.23 0.73
CA ASN A 161 0.12 -25.03 -0.08
C ASN A 161 0.24 -23.74 0.72
N ILE A 162 0.45 -23.79 2.04
CA ILE A 162 0.70 -22.61 2.88
C ILE A 162 2.01 -22.81 3.66
N LYS A 163 2.93 -21.87 3.52
CA LYS A 163 4.31 -22.01 4.01
C LYS A 163 4.80 -20.72 4.63
N PHE A 164 5.64 -20.85 5.64
CA PHE A 164 6.29 -19.72 6.30
C PHE A 164 7.72 -19.58 5.79
N ILE A 165 8.10 -18.34 5.48
CA ILE A 165 9.47 -17.95 5.15
C ILE A 165 9.88 -16.93 6.21
N PHE A 166 11.04 -17.14 6.84
CA PHE A 166 11.50 -16.23 7.88
C PHE A 166 12.43 -15.19 7.31
N HIS A 167 12.40 -13.97 7.85
CA HIS A 167 13.21 -12.86 7.36
C HIS A 167 14.70 -13.22 7.18
N GLU A 168 15.28 -14.01 8.07
CA GLU A 168 16.68 -14.45 8.01
C GLU A 168 17.06 -15.25 6.75
N SER A 169 16.09 -15.87 6.07
CA SER A 169 16.33 -16.70 4.89
C SER A 169 16.44 -15.91 3.59
N PHE A 170 15.95 -14.67 3.55
CA PHE A 170 15.94 -13.86 2.31
C PHE A 170 16.51 -12.44 2.47
N PHE A 171 16.79 -11.98 3.69
CA PHE A 171 17.55 -10.74 3.85
C PHE A 171 18.98 -10.94 3.35
N GLU A 172 19.37 -10.15 2.36
CA GLU A 172 20.73 -10.18 1.79
C GLU A 172 21.77 -9.88 2.87
N ASN A 173 21.53 -8.84 3.67
CA ASN A 173 22.32 -8.53 4.85
C ASN A 173 21.56 -8.84 6.14
N ARG A 174 21.96 -9.92 6.81
CA ARG A 174 21.34 -10.34 8.08
C ARG A 174 21.55 -9.35 9.24
N THR A 175 22.54 -8.46 9.17
CA THR A 175 22.72 -7.42 10.22
C THR A 175 21.59 -6.39 10.20
N HIS A 176 20.80 -6.33 9.13
CA HIS A 176 19.61 -5.50 9.03
C HIS A 176 18.43 -6.04 9.85
N LEU A 177 18.54 -7.24 10.42
CA LEU A 177 17.52 -7.84 11.29
C LEU A 177 17.80 -7.58 12.79
N PRO A 178 16.79 -7.68 13.67
CA PRO A 178 15.35 -7.71 13.31
C PRO A 178 14.90 -6.35 12.76
N THR A 179 13.85 -6.34 11.95
CA THR A 179 13.20 -5.14 11.43
C THR A 179 11.70 -5.36 11.34
N PHE A 180 10.95 -4.29 11.58
CA PHE A 180 9.49 -4.23 11.46
C PHE A 180 9.07 -3.14 10.47
N ASN A 181 10.02 -2.60 9.71
CA ASN A 181 9.76 -1.71 8.60
C ASN A 181 9.39 -2.54 7.36
N SER A 182 8.14 -2.45 6.89
CA SER A 182 7.72 -3.14 5.68
C SER A 182 8.55 -2.77 4.45
N LEU A 183 9.02 -1.52 4.33
CA LEU A 183 9.84 -1.08 3.20
C LEU A 183 11.23 -1.72 3.22
N SER A 184 11.79 -1.94 4.42
CA SER A 184 13.02 -2.72 4.61
C SER A 184 12.82 -4.18 4.20
N ILE A 185 11.70 -4.81 4.58
CA ILE A 185 11.36 -6.19 4.22
C ILE A 185 11.14 -6.33 2.70
N GLU A 186 10.31 -5.45 2.13
CA GLU A 186 9.98 -5.37 0.71
C GLU A 186 11.23 -5.18 -0.17
N SER A 187 12.20 -4.38 0.28
CA SER A 187 13.47 -4.17 -0.43
C SER A 187 14.28 -5.46 -0.66
N ASN A 188 13.96 -6.55 0.05
CA ASN A 188 14.60 -7.85 -0.13
C ASN A 188 13.77 -8.84 -0.97
N PHE A 189 12.63 -8.45 -1.55
CA PHE A 189 11.76 -9.36 -2.31
C PHE A 189 12.42 -9.99 -3.54
N TYR A 190 13.44 -9.35 -4.12
CA TYR A 190 14.23 -9.95 -5.20
C TYR A 190 14.94 -11.25 -4.77
N ASN A 191 15.21 -11.39 -3.46
CA ASN A 191 15.98 -12.47 -2.84
C ASN A 191 15.10 -13.53 -2.16
N LEU A 192 13.77 -13.52 -2.40
CA LEU A 192 12.90 -14.58 -1.90
C LEU A 192 13.38 -15.97 -2.38
N PRO A 193 13.17 -17.06 -1.61
CA PRO A 193 13.56 -18.41 -2.01
C PRO A 193 13.10 -18.79 -3.42
N GLU A 194 13.89 -19.59 -4.15
CA GLU A 194 13.62 -19.97 -5.54
C GLU A 194 12.30 -20.74 -5.71
N GLU A 195 11.80 -21.35 -4.65
CA GLU A 195 10.51 -22.04 -4.61
C GLU A 195 9.32 -21.09 -4.73
N VAL A 196 9.49 -19.81 -4.37
CA VAL A 196 8.49 -18.77 -4.61
C VAL A 196 8.45 -18.47 -6.10
N SER A 197 7.28 -18.60 -6.71
CA SER A 197 7.11 -18.40 -8.14
C SER A 197 7.69 -17.08 -8.64
N ASN A 198 8.15 -17.08 -9.91
CA ASN A 198 8.52 -15.86 -10.60
C ASN A 198 7.35 -14.88 -10.76
N CYS A 199 6.10 -15.35 -10.75
CA CYS A 199 4.91 -14.49 -10.73
C CYS A 199 4.22 -14.68 -9.39
N PHE A 200 4.07 -13.60 -8.63
CA PHE A 200 3.35 -13.65 -7.37
C PHE A 200 2.54 -12.38 -7.13
N LEU A 201 1.48 -12.54 -6.33
CA LEU A 201 0.68 -11.46 -5.81
C LEU A 201 1.15 -11.14 -4.41
N TYR A 202 1.41 -9.87 -4.11
CA TYR A 202 1.77 -9.42 -2.79
C TYR A 202 0.56 -8.81 -2.07
N PHE A 203 0.37 -9.25 -0.83
CA PHE A 203 -0.64 -8.79 0.09
C PHE A 203 0.03 -8.32 1.39
N ASN A 204 -0.38 -7.16 1.87
CA ASN A 204 -0.32 -6.90 3.31
C ASN A 204 -1.43 -7.72 4.01
N ASP A 205 -1.31 -7.90 5.32
CA ASP A 205 -2.29 -8.61 6.13
C ASP A 205 -3.67 -7.94 6.18
N ASP A 206 -3.72 -6.63 6.00
CA ASP A 206 -4.95 -5.81 5.95
C ASP A 206 -5.66 -5.78 4.58
N VAL A 207 -5.13 -6.50 3.58
CA VAL A 207 -5.70 -6.60 2.23
C VAL A 207 -6.40 -7.94 2.04
N PHE A 208 -7.65 -7.97 1.60
CA PHE A 208 -8.38 -9.22 1.31
C PHE A 208 -9.20 -9.15 0.01
N LEU A 209 -9.54 -10.32 -0.52
CA LEU A 209 -10.38 -10.47 -1.70
C LEU A 209 -11.85 -10.52 -1.29
N LYS A 210 -12.63 -9.51 -1.65
CA LYS A 210 -14.08 -9.46 -1.38
C LYS A 210 -14.88 -10.44 -2.25
N SER A 211 -14.42 -10.68 -3.48
CA SER A 211 -15.14 -11.48 -4.47
C SER A 211 -14.20 -12.28 -5.37
N PRO A 212 -14.70 -13.31 -6.09
CA PRO A 212 -13.86 -14.14 -6.94
C PRO A 212 -13.05 -13.36 -7.98
N VAL A 213 -11.75 -13.65 -8.04
CA VAL A 213 -10.80 -13.11 -9.01
C VAL A 213 -10.29 -14.22 -9.92
N GLN A 214 -9.84 -13.86 -11.11
CA GLN A 214 -9.27 -14.79 -12.08
C GLN A 214 -7.78 -14.46 -12.31
N PRO A 215 -6.94 -15.41 -12.77
CA PRO A 215 -5.54 -15.11 -13.10
C PRO A 215 -5.41 -13.91 -14.05
N ILE A 216 -6.33 -13.80 -15.01
CA ILE A 216 -6.42 -12.73 -16.02
C ILE A 216 -6.63 -11.32 -15.44
N ASP A 217 -7.10 -11.22 -14.18
CA ASP A 217 -7.20 -9.94 -13.46
C ASP A 217 -5.82 -9.38 -13.10
N PHE A 218 -4.76 -10.21 -13.07
CA PHE A 218 -3.41 -9.85 -12.62
C PHE A 218 -2.33 -10.08 -13.68
N PHE A 219 -2.43 -11.19 -14.43
CA PHE A 219 -1.50 -11.56 -15.49
C PHE A 219 -2.29 -11.97 -16.73
N ASP A 220 -1.94 -11.45 -17.91
CA ASP A 220 -2.60 -11.88 -19.15
C ASP A 220 -2.25 -13.32 -19.57
N ALA A 221 -2.81 -13.80 -20.69
CA ALA A 221 -2.54 -15.16 -21.17
C ALA A 221 -1.05 -15.40 -21.53
N ASN A 222 -0.30 -14.34 -21.82
CA ASN A 222 1.15 -14.35 -22.04
C ASN A 222 1.93 -13.94 -20.76
N TYR A 223 1.24 -13.93 -19.62
CA TYR A 223 1.68 -13.45 -18.34
C TYR A 223 2.00 -11.95 -18.27
N ASN A 224 1.58 -11.10 -19.22
CA ASN A 224 1.79 -9.65 -19.12
C ASN A 224 1.15 -9.04 -17.86
N GLN A 225 1.84 -8.11 -17.18
CA GLN A 225 1.37 -7.65 -15.85
C GLN A 225 0.19 -6.69 -16.02
N VAL A 226 -0.79 -6.85 -15.15
CA VAL A 226 -1.73 -5.78 -14.83
C VAL A 226 -1.13 -5.01 -13.67
N ILE A 227 -0.93 -3.70 -13.84
CA ILE A 227 -0.58 -2.80 -12.74
C ILE A 227 -1.84 -2.09 -12.26
N PHE A 228 -1.94 -1.91 -10.95
CA PHE A 228 -3.06 -1.22 -10.33
C PHE A 228 -2.66 0.18 -9.93
N GLU A 229 -3.47 1.14 -10.36
CA GLU A 229 -3.20 2.57 -10.16
C GLU A 229 -4.36 3.25 -9.47
N SER A 230 -4.03 4.24 -8.63
CA SER A 230 -5.01 5.16 -8.09
C SER A 230 -5.28 6.32 -9.08
N ASP A 231 -6.10 7.28 -8.66
CA ASP A 231 -6.28 8.54 -9.38
C ASP A 231 -5.28 9.63 -8.98
N SER A 232 -4.36 9.32 -8.06
CA SER A 232 -3.37 10.26 -7.55
C SER A 232 -2.10 10.27 -8.41
N ILE A 233 -1.68 11.46 -8.80
CA ILE A 233 -0.44 11.70 -9.54
C ILE A 233 0.61 12.28 -8.60
N ILE A 234 1.78 11.65 -8.58
CA ILE A 234 2.98 12.14 -7.93
C ILE A 234 3.82 12.83 -9.00
N GLY A 235 3.75 14.16 -9.05
CA GLY A 235 4.41 14.99 -10.07
C GLY A 235 4.95 16.30 -9.51
N LEU A 236 5.39 17.20 -10.39
CA LEU A 236 6.11 18.42 -10.01
C LEU A 236 5.36 19.32 -9.02
N TYR A 237 4.03 19.40 -9.12
CA TYR A 237 3.24 20.16 -8.17
C TYR A 237 3.36 19.60 -6.76
N VAL A 238 3.19 18.28 -6.60
CA VAL A 238 3.34 17.59 -5.31
C VAL A 238 4.76 17.75 -4.77
N TYR A 239 5.78 17.78 -5.65
CA TYR A 239 7.17 17.98 -5.23
C TYR A 239 7.38 19.35 -4.58
N ARG A 240 6.66 20.39 -5.04
CA ARG A 240 6.74 21.74 -4.46
C ARG A 240 6.10 21.83 -3.07
N LEU A 241 5.21 20.90 -2.74
CA LEU A 241 4.54 20.82 -1.44
C LEU A 241 5.29 19.92 -0.44
N PHE A 242 6.48 19.40 -0.79
CA PHE A 242 7.18 18.37 -0.01
C PHE A 242 7.18 18.58 1.52
N ASN A 243 7.49 19.80 1.98
CA ASN A 243 7.57 20.11 3.41
C ASN A 243 6.21 20.12 4.14
N GLU A 244 5.11 20.15 3.40
CA GLU A 244 3.73 20.15 3.92
C GLU A 244 3.10 18.76 3.90
N LEU A 245 3.74 17.81 3.21
CA LEU A 245 3.26 16.44 3.07
C LEU A 245 3.57 15.62 4.34
N ASP A 246 2.70 14.65 4.63
CA ASP A 246 3.03 13.64 5.62
C ASP A 246 4.20 12.74 5.14
N PRO A 247 4.86 12.00 6.07
CA PRO A 247 6.04 11.21 5.73
C PRO A 247 5.83 10.17 4.63
N TYR A 248 4.61 9.64 4.47
CA TYR A 248 4.31 8.66 3.41
C TYR A 248 4.35 9.34 2.04
N PHE A 249 3.69 10.49 1.88
CA PHE A 249 3.74 11.22 0.62
C PHE A 249 5.12 11.84 0.35
N GLN A 250 5.87 12.22 1.38
CA GLN A 250 7.28 12.59 1.22
C GLN A 250 8.10 11.45 0.63
N SER A 251 7.91 10.22 1.12
CA SER A 251 8.58 9.03 0.59
C SER A 251 8.18 8.71 -0.86
N MET A 252 6.92 8.91 -1.23
CA MET A 252 6.49 8.82 -2.63
C MET A 252 7.20 9.85 -3.53
N VAL A 253 7.33 11.10 -3.07
CA VAL A 253 8.05 12.15 -3.80
C VAL A 253 9.52 11.78 -4.00
N LEU A 254 10.22 11.36 -2.95
CA LEU A 254 11.63 10.97 -3.03
C LEU A 254 11.82 9.73 -3.91
N SER A 255 10.89 8.78 -3.87
CA SER A 255 10.86 7.63 -4.80
C SER A 255 10.76 8.08 -6.26
N GLY A 256 9.94 9.08 -6.56
CA GLY A 256 9.84 9.64 -7.91
C GLY A 256 11.09 10.40 -8.34
N GLN A 257 11.73 11.14 -7.42
CA GLN A 257 12.99 11.82 -7.68
C GLN A 257 14.15 10.85 -7.91
N LEU A 258 14.15 9.70 -7.24
CA LEU A 258 15.09 8.61 -7.52
C LEU A 258 14.95 8.14 -8.98
N LEU A 259 13.72 7.95 -9.46
CA LEU A 259 13.44 7.58 -10.85
C LEU A 259 13.89 8.67 -11.84
N ASP A 260 13.67 9.94 -11.52
CA ASP A 260 14.15 11.07 -12.35
C ASP A 260 15.68 11.05 -12.50
N LYS A 261 16.38 10.76 -11.40
CA LYS A 261 17.85 10.68 -11.35
C LYS A 261 18.37 9.55 -12.23
N ILE A 262 17.80 8.34 -12.16
CA ILE A 262 18.32 7.19 -12.90
C ILE A 262 17.90 7.16 -14.38
N TRP A 263 16.75 7.74 -14.73
CA TRP A 263 16.23 7.71 -16.11
C TRP A 263 16.46 8.99 -16.90
N SER A 264 17.01 10.04 -16.29
CA SER A 264 17.23 11.35 -16.93
C SER A 264 15.93 11.92 -17.52
N SER A 265 14.83 11.78 -16.78
CA SER A 265 13.48 12.10 -17.25
C SER A 265 13.28 13.60 -17.54
N VAL A 266 12.67 13.87 -18.69
CA VAL A 266 12.12 15.20 -19.05
C VAL A 266 10.84 15.47 -18.27
N GLU A 267 10.38 16.73 -18.21
CA GLU A 267 9.27 17.19 -17.36
C GLU A 267 7.99 16.33 -17.48
N ASP A 268 7.59 15.97 -18.70
CA ASP A 268 6.41 15.13 -18.98
C ASP A 268 6.53 13.69 -18.45
N GLU A 269 7.74 13.19 -18.22
CA GLU A 269 7.98 11.84 -17.67
C GLU A 269 8.03 11.82 -16.14
N ARG A 270 7.94 12.99 -15.49
CA ARG A 270 7.99 13.11 -14.02
C ARG A 270 6.64 12.97 -13.35
N GLU A 271 5.56 12.99 -14.12
CA GLU A 271 4.21 12.70 -13.63
C GLU A 271 3.99 11.19 -13.55
N ARG A 272 4.01 10.66 -12.33
CA ARG A 272 3.89 9.22 -12.08
C ARG A 272 2.65 8.92 -11.26
N VAL A 273 1.84 8.00 -11.75
CA VAL A 273 0.62 7.60 -11.05
C VAL A 273 0.98 6.69 -9.88
N GLN A 274 0.37 6.95 -8.73
CA GLN A 274 0.54 6.15 -7.53
C GLN A 274 -0.04 4.74 -7.73
N SER A 275 0.58 3.73 -7.13
CA SER A 275 0.01 2.39 -7.04
C SER A 275 -1.29 2.41 -6.22
N ASP A 276 -2.25 1.58 -6.60
CA ASP A 276 -3.46 1.37 -5.82
C ASP A 276 -3.13 0.76 -4.45
N HIS A 277 -3.90 1.09 -3.42
CA HIS A 277 -3.70 0.56 -2.06
C HIS A 277 -4.44 -0.78 -1.91
N GLY A 278 -3.80 -1.84 -2.40
CA GLY A 278 -4.34 -3.21 -2.39
C GLY A 278 -3.30 -4.23 -2.82
N VAL A 279 -3.73 -5.25 -3.56
CA VAL A 279 -2.85 -6.32 -4.05
C VAL A 279 -1.85 -5.76 -5.06
N GLN A 280 -0.57 -6.05 -4.87
CA GLN A 280 0.47 -5.71 -5.83
C GLN A 280 0.85 -6.93 -6.66
N VAL A 281 1.23 -6.70 -7.93
CA VAL A 281 1.60 -7.76 -8.86
C VAL A 281 3.09 -7.69 -9.08
N PHE A 282 3.81 -8.76 -8.73
CA PHE A 282 5.26 -8.80 -8.86
C PHE A 282 5.74 -9.93 -9.74
N ASN A 283 6.85 -9.65 -10.41
CA ASN A 283 7.64 -10.59 -11.18
C ASN A 283 9.10 -10.53 -10.71
N ARG A 284 9.67 -11.70 -10.40
CA ARG A 284 11.03 -11.81 -9.87
C ARG A 284 12.08 -11.18 -10.80
N LYS A 285 11.97 -11.35 -12.12
CA LYS A 285 12.95 -10.77 -13.06
C LYS A 285 12.88 -9.26 -13.08
N MET A 286 11.69 -8.68 -12.90
CA MET A 286 11.53 -7.23 -12.77
C MET A 286 12.11 -6.73 -11.44
N LEU A 287 11.92 -7.46 -10.33
CA LEU A 287 12.56 -7.14 -9.05
C LEU A 287 14.09 -7.22 -9.13
N LEU A 288 14.64 -8.19 -9.84
CA LEU A 288 16.08 -8.28 -10.12
C LEU A 288 16.57 -7.12 -11.01
N GLN A 289 15.78 -6.68 -11.99
CA GLN A 289 16.08 -5.50 -12.78
C GLN A 289 16.11 -4.23 -11.91
N MET A 290 15.16 -4.09 -10.98
CA MET A 290 15.18 -3.00 -9.99
C MET A 290 16.42 -3.09 -9.11
N GLN A 291 16.75 -4.27 -8.59
CA GLN A 291 17.96 -4.47 -7.79
C GLN A 291 19.24 -4.11 -8.57
N PHE A 292 19.25 -4.34 -9.88
CA PHE A 292 20.37 -3.93 -10.74
C PHE A 292 20.50 -2.40 -10.87
N GLU A 293 19.39 -1.67 -10.99
CA GLU A 293 19.41 -0.21 -11.21
C GLU A 293 19.45 0.63 -9.92
N ILE A 294 18.77 0.20 -8.86
CA ILE A 294 18.57 0.95 -7.61
C ILE A 294 18.94 0.10 -6.38
N GLY A 295 19.78 -0.92 -6.54
CA GLY A 295 20.15 -1.84 -5.46
C GLY A 295 20.86 -1.17 -4.28
N GLN A 296 21.52 -0.03 -4.50
CA GLN A 296 22.12 0.75 -3.43
C GLN A 296 21.03 1.37 -2.53
N GLU A 297 20.05 2.03 -3.13
CA GLU A 297 18.92 2.64 -2.42
C GLU A 297 18.04 1.59 -1.72
N LEU A 298 17.85 0.41 -2.35
CA LEU A 298 17.17 -0.72 -1.72
C LEU A 298 17.98 -1.30 -0.53
N ALA A 299 19.30 -1.36 -0.62
CA ALA A 299 20.16 -1.81 0.48
C ALA A 299 20.14 -0.83 1.67
N GLU A 300 20.12 0.48 1.39
CA GLU A 300 19.98 1.53 2.41
C GLU A 300 18.62 1.41 3.13
N ALA A 301 17.52 1.35 2.39
CA ALA A 301 16.19 1.15 2.96
C ALA A 301 16.05 -0.18 3.72
N SER A 302 16.68 -1.25 3.21
CA SER A 302 16.79 -2.54 3.90
C SER A 302 17.43 -2.39 5.28
N SER A 303 18.36 -1.46 5.48
CA SER A 303 19.04 -1.23 6.76
C SER A 303 18.20 -0.46 7.80
N HIS A 304 17.20 0.31 7.36
CA HIS A 304 16.41 1.16 8.24
C HIS A 304 15.42 0.36 9.09
N LYS A 305 15.59 0.46 10.41
CA LYS A 305 14.68 -0.17 11.39
C LYS A 305 13.30 0.49 11.38
N LYS A 306 13.24 1.81 11.41
CA LYS A 306 11.97 2.56 11.28
C LYS A 306 11.85 3.10 9.85
N ARG A 307 10.62 3.29 9.38
CA ARG A 307 10.40 3.91 8.06
C ARG A 307 11.03 5.29 8.04
N GLU A 308 11.86 5.53 7.05
CA GLU A 308 12.38 6.86 6.73
C GLU A 308 11.73 7.38 5.44
N THR A 309 11.72 8.70 5.26
CA THR A 309 11.16 9.29 4.04
C THR A 309 12.01 8.95 2.82
N SER A 310 13.30 8.65 3.00
CA SER A 310 14.19 8.18 1.95
C SER A 310 13.90 6.75 1.49
N ASP A 311 13.14 5.95 2.25
CA ASP A 311 12.81 4.58 1.89
C ASP A 311 12.02 4.55 0.57
N PRO A 312 12.49 3.83 -0.46
CA PRO A 312 11.77 3.71 -1.71
C PRO A 312 10.44 2.95 -1.53
N GLN A 313 9.35 3.52 -2.08
CA GLN A 313 8.04 2.88 -2.09
C GLN A 313 8.02 1.80 -3.18
N LEU A 314 8.23 0.53 -2.79
CA LEU A 314 8.49 -0.56 -3.72
C LEU A 314 7.36 -0.71 -4.76
N ALA A 315 6.10 -0.76 -4.32
CA ALA A 315 4.94 -0.90 -5.21
C ALA A 315 4.86 0.24 -6.25
N PHE A 316 5.08 1.48 -5.82
CA PHE A 316 5.07 2.64 -6.69
C PHE A 316 6.18 2.58 -7.72
N ILE A 317 7.42 2.33 -7.30
CA ILE A 317 8.59 2.25 -8.19
C ILE A 317 8.45 1.07 -9.15
N TYR A 318 8.02 -0.09 -8.65
CA TYR A 318 7.84 -1.29 -9.44
C TYR A 318 6.90 -1.05 -10.62
N ASN A 319 5.75 -0.40 -10.40
CA ASN A 319 4.82 -0.06 -11.47
C ASN A 319 5.50 0.78 -12.57
N GLN A 320 6.42 1.69 -12.21
CA GLN A 320 7.14 2.49 -13.21
C GLN A 320 8.17 1.66 -13.97
N PHE A 321 8.86 0.73 -13.30
CA PHE A 321 9.74 -0.24 -13.95
C PHE A 321 8.98 -1.11 -14.94
N VAL A 322 7.77 -1.57 -14.60
CA VAL A 322 6.88 -2.27 -15.54
C VAL A 322 6.59 -1.40 -16.75
N LYS A 323 6.13 -0.15 -16.57
CA LYS A 323 5.86 0.76 -17.69
C LYS A 323 7.08 1.00 -18.59
N ARG A 324 8.28 1.01 -17.99
CA ARG A 324 9.53 1.30 -18.69
C ARG A 324 10.03 0.11 -19.52
N TYR A 325 9.90 -1.10 -18.98
CA TYR A 325 10.57 -2.30 -19.50
C TYR A 325 9.62 -3.33 -20.13
N ASP A 326 8.36 -3.37 -19.71
CA ASP A 326 7.31 -4.20 -20.27
C ASP A 326 6.48 -3.37 -21.26
N ILE A 327 6.43 -3.75 -22.53
CA ILE A 327 5.66 -3.02 -23.55
C ILE A 327 4.18 -3.44 -23.60
N ASN A 328 3.81 -4.54 -22.94
CA ASN A 328 2.50 -5.17 -23.06
C ASN A 328 1.71 -5.14 -21.72
N TYR A 329 2.09 -4.28 -20.78
CA TYR A 329 1.37 -4.16 -19.52
C TYR A 329 -0.04 -3.59 -19.74
N ARG A 330 -0.92 -3.86 -18.77
CA ARG A 330 -2.27 -3.27 -18.70
C ARG A 330 -2.41 -2.47 -17.42
N VAL A 331 -3.15 -1.37 -17.46
CA VAL A 331 -3.48 -0.57 -16.28
C VAL A 331 -4.91 -0.85 -15.88
N LYS A 332 -5.15 -1.04 -14.59
CA LYS A 332 -6.50 -1.11 -14.03
C LYS A 332 -6.61 -0.16 -12.84
N LYS A 333 -7.68 0.64 -12.85
CA LYS A 333 -8.03 1.57 -11.77
C LYS A 333 -9.25 1.08 -11.03
N ASN A 334 -9.46 1.58 -9.82
CA ASN A 334 -10.63 1.26 -8.99
C ASN A 334 -10.81 -0.25 -8.76
N PHE A 335 -9.70 -0.98 -8.66
CA PHE A 335 -9.75 -2.42 -8.41
C PHE A 335 -9.83 -2.74 -6.91
N SER A 336 -9.22 -1.87 -6.09
CA SER A 336 -9.26 -1.94 -4.64
C SER A 336 -10.22 -0.91 -4.06
N TYR A 337 -10.76 -1.22 -2.88
CA TYR A 337 -11.42 -0.27 -2.01
C TYR A 337 -10.56 -0.09 -0.77
N TYR A 338 -10.19 1.13 -0.46
CA TYR A 338 -9.44 1.47 0.75
C TYR A 338 -10.39 2.03 1.81
N GLY A 339 -10.31 1.49 3.02
CA GLY A 339 -11.05 1.94 4.19
C GLY A 339 -10.14 2.02 5.42
N ALA A 340 -10.53 2.81 6.41
CA ALA A 340 -9.83 2.88 7.69
C ALA A 340 -10.71 2.33 8.80
N ILE A 341 -10.12 1.51 9.66
CA ILE A 341 -10.74 1.02 10.88
C ILE A 341 -10.46 2.06 11.98
N THR A 342 -11.48 2.78 12.43
CA THR A 342 -11.32 3.88 13.41
C THR A 342 -12.17 3.65 14.65
N THR A 343 -11.86 4.36 15.74
CA THR A 343 -12.67 4.33 16.97
C THR A 343 -13.96 5.15 16.89
N ASN A 344 -14.19 5.85 15.78
CA ASN A 344 -15.43 6.56 15.54
C ASN A 344 -16.44 5.61 14.89
N ALA A 345 -17.48 5.21 15.63
CA ALA A 345 -18.49 4.27 15.17
C ALA A 345 -19.18 4.70 13.86
N THR A 346 -19.34 6.00 13.61
CA THR A 346 -19.95 6.50 12.37
C THR A 346 -19.02 6.28 11.17
N GLU A 347 -17.73 6.55 11.34
CA GLU A 347 -16.71 6.34 10.30
C GLU A 347 -16.48 4.85 10.03
N LEU A 348 -16.43 4.03 11.09
CA LEU A 348 -16.31 2.59 10.97
C LEU A 348 -17.52 2.01 10.22
N ASN A 349 -18.74 2.34 10.64
CA ASN A 349 -19.94 1.85 9.95
C ASN A 349 -19.98 2.30 8.49
N SER A 350 -19.61 3.56 8.20
CA SER A 350 -19.49 4.06 6.82
C SER A 350 -18.47 3.27 6.00
N THR A 351 -17.34 2.91 6.61
CA THR A 351 -16.29 2.10 5.99
C THR A 351 -16.78 0.69 5.69
N LEU A 352 -17.39 0.00 6.65
CA LEU A 352 -17.92 -1.36 6.47
C LEU A 352 -19.08 -1.38 5.46
N ASP A 353 -19.98 -0.39 5.50
CA ASP A 353 -21.00 -0.17 4.48
C ASP A 353 -20.39 0.02 3.08
N GLY A 354 -19.29 0.77 3.00
CA GLY A 354 -18.54 0.99 1.78
C GLY A 354 -18.00 -0.32 1.20
N VAL A 355 -17.50 -1.21 2.06
CA VAL A 355 -17.09 -2.56 1.64
C VAL A 355 -18.25 -3.34 1.04
N HIS A 356 -19.45 -3.28 1.62
CA HIS A 356 -20.62 -3.95 1.03
C HIS A 356 -21.01 -3.35 -0.33
N LYS A 357 -21.01 -2.02 -0.45
CA LYS A 357 -21.49 -1.29 -1.64
C LYS A 357 -20.50 -1.24 -2.80
N THR A 358 -19.20 -1.33 -2.54
CA THR A 358 -18.18 -1.18 -3.59
C THR A 358 -18.23 -2.32 -4.61
N SER A 359 -17.90 -2.01 -5.87
CA SER A 359 -17.67 -3.01 -6.93
C SER A 359 -16.22 -3.51 -6.97
N SER A 360 -15.32 -2.92 -6.18
CA SER A 360 -13.93 -3.35 -6.03
C SER A 360 -13.88 -4.82 -5.60
N LYS A 361 -12.97 -5.58 -6.22
CA LYS A 361 -12.76 -7.00 -5.89
C LYS A 361 -11.80 -7.18 -4.72
N VAL A 362 -10.91 -6.22 -4.53
CA VAL A 362 -9.93 -6.16 -3.45
C VAL A 362 -10.38 -5.10 -2.44
N VAL A 363 -10.13 -5.36 -1.16
CA VAL A 363 -10.39 -4.42 -0.08
C VAL A 363 -9.13 -4.33 0.79
N CYS A 364 -8.76 -3.12 1.18
CA CYS A 364 -7.78 -2.85 2.22
C CYS A 364 -8.47 -2.13 3.38
N LEU A 365 -8.42 -2.69 4.59
CA LEU A 365 -8.95 -2.07 5.80
C LEU A 365 -7.81 -1.74 6.76
N ASN A 366 -7.24 -0.56 6.58
CA ASN A 366 -6.06 -0.13 7.32
C ASN A 366 -6.41 0.20 8.78
N ASP A 367 -5.57 -0.24 9.71
CA ASP A 367 -5.79 -0.04 11.12
C ASP A 367 -5.46 1.39 11.56
N ARG A 368 -6.46 2.09 12.09
CA ARG A 368 -6.34 3.42 12.70
C ARG A 368 -7.06 3.48 14.06
N LEU A 369 -7.20 2.35 14.73
CA LEU A 369 -7.82 2.29 16.04
C LEU A 369 -6.96 3.01 17.08
N ASN A 370 -7.61 3.82 17.91
CA ASN A 370 -7.02 4.30 19.15
C ASN A 370 -7.24 3.24 20.25
N SER A 371 -6.17 2.83 20.92
CA SER A 371 -6.21 1.77 21.94
C SER A 371 -6.24 2.26 23.39
N ASN A 372 -6.45 3.57 23.62
CA ASN A 372 -6.52 4.16 24.96
C ASN A 372 -7.79 3.74 25.72
N ASP A 373 -8.93 3.63 25.03
CA ASP A 373 -10.16 3.07 25.60
C ASP A 373 -10.25 1.58 25.27
N THR A 374 -9.86 0.74 26.24
CA THR A 374 -9.82 -0.72 26.06
C THR A 374 -11.21 -1.32 25.83
N LEU A 375 -12.27 -0.75 26.43
CA LEU A 375 -13.62 -1.28 26.25
C LEU A 375 -14.10 -1.02 24.81
N LEU A 376 -13.96 0.22 24.34
CA LEU A 376 -14.32 0.59 22.98
C LEU A 376 -13.49 -0.17 21.94
N TYR A 377 -12.18 -0.31 22.18
CA TYR A 377 -11.30 -1.11 21.34
C TYR A 377 -11.81 -2.55 21.20
N ASN A 378 -12.12 -3.23 22.32
CA ASN A 378 -12.62 -4.60 22.29
C ASN A 378 -13.97 -4.72 21.59
N GLN A 379 -14.86 -3.74 21.75
CA GLN A 379 -16.15 -3.71 21.05
C GLN A 379 -15.96 -3.61 19.52
N ILE A 380 -15.04 -2.77 19.06
CA ILE A 380 -14.77 -2.61 17.63
C ILE A 380 -14.10 -3.86 17.07
N VAL A 381 -13.12 -4.44 17.77
CA VAL A 381 -12.49 -5.70 17.34
C VAL A 381 -13.55 -6.81 17.22
N HIS A 382 -14.49 -6.91 18.16
CA HIS A 382 -15.61 -7.85 18.05
C HIS A 382 -16.49 -7.56 16.82
N GLN A 383 -16.85 -6.30 16.58
CA GLN A 383 -17.63 -5.91 15.40
C GLN A 383 -16.91 -6.25 14.09
N LEU A 384 -15.58 -6.10 14.03
CA LEU A 384 -14.76 -6.48 12.87
C LEU A 384 -14.77 -7.99 12.65
N VAL A 385 -14.66 -8.78 13.71
CA VAL A 385 -14.75 -10.25 13.63
C VAL A 385 -16.12 -10.68 13.09
N GLU A 386 -17.22 -10.12 13.61
CA GLU A 386 -18.57 -10.39 13.10
C GLU A 386 -18.73 -10.00 11.63
N PHE A 387 -18.21 -8.83 11.25
CA PHE A 387 -18.18 -8.38 9.86
C PHE A 387 -17.45 -9.39 8.97
N TYR A 388 -16.24 -9.80 9.35
CA TYR A 388 -15.45 -10.73 8.57
C TYR A 388 -16.07 -12.12 8.50
N ASP A 389 -16.61 -12.65 9.60
CA ASP A 389 -17.32 -13.93 9.60
C ASP A 389 -18.60 -13.87 8.75
N HIS A 390 -19.23 -12.71 8.60
CA HIS A 390 -20.36 -12.56 7.68
C HIS A 390 -19.93 -12.65 6.21
N ILE A 391 -18.84 -11.97 5.81
CA ILE A 391 -18.41 -11.93 4.39
C ILE A 391 -17.53 -13.12 3.99
N LEU A 392 -16.89 -13.79 4.95
CA LEU A 392 -16.01 -14.94 4.76
C LEU A 392 -16.37 -16.04 5.79
N PRO A 393 -17.56 -16.65 5.71
CA PRO A 393 -18.11 -17.52 6.78
C PRO A 393 -17.45 -18.90 6.88
N HIS A 394 -16.65 -19.31 5.90
CA HIS A 394 -16.11 -20.66 5.82
C HIS A 394 -14.62 -20.67 6.21
N PRO A 395 -14.24 -21.28 7.35
CA PRO A 395 -12.85 -21.40 7.74
C PRO A 395 -12.00 -22.12 6.69
N ALA A 396 -10.80 -21.62 6.46
CA ALA A 396 -9.83 -22.27 5.60
C ALA A 396 -9.29 -23.56 6.25
N PRO A 397 -8.76 -24.52 5.46
CA PRO A 397 -8.33 -25.82 5.98
C PRO A 397 -7.31 -25.75 7.11
N TRP A 398 -6.42 -24.76 7.09
CA TRP A 398 -5.35 -24.55 8.10
C TRP A 398 -5.83 -23.91 9.40
N GLU A 399 -7.07 -23.44 9.49
CA GLU A 399 -7.55 -22.78 10.71
C GLU A 399 -7.87 -23.80 11.81
N LYS A 400 -7.52 -23.50 13.06
CA LYS A 400 -7.91 -24.30 14.22
C LYS A 400 -9.45 -24.40 14.30
N LYS A 401 -9.95 -25.60 14.61
CA LYS A 401 -11.37 -25.79 14.94
C LYS A 401 -11.55 -25.38 16.40
N TYR A 402 -12.33 -24.33 16.64
CA TYR A 402 -12.71 -23.89 17.99
C TYR A 402 -13.97 -24.61 18.46
#